data_AF-A0A482EBK6-F1
#
_entry.id   AF-A0A482EBK6-F1
#
_cell.length_a   1.000
_cell.length_b   1.000
_cell.length_c   1.000
_cell.angle_alpha   90.00
_cell.angle_beta   90.00
_cell.angle_gamma   90.00
#
_symmetry.space_group_name_H-M   'P 1'
#
loop_
_entity.id
_entity.type
_entity.pdbx_description
1 polymer ?
#
loop_
_entity_poly.entity_id
_entity_poly.type
_entity_poly.pdbx_seq_one_letter_code
_entity_poly.pdbx_strand_id
1 'polypeptide(L)'
;MKEQSYLERIDSHQRKTGLSEAVQTGIGRINGFPVAMGFMDFEFIGGSMGSVVGEKIARLIEYATRNSMPLIMVCASGGARMQEGTLSLMQMAKISSLLNTYQLKRKLFYVSILTTPTTGGVTASFGMLGDIIIAEPNAHIAFAGPRIIEQLLNVTVPEGLQEAENSFEKGLLDLIVPRNPLKGVLSELFQLHGFFSWSFR
;
A
#
# COMPACT_ATOMS: atom_id res chain seq x y z
N MET A 1 14.34 -30.30 -7.71
CA MET A 1 13.52 -29.44 -8.59
C MET A 1 14.42 -28.38 -9.18
N LYS A 2 14.43 -28.16 -10.49
CA LYS A 2 15.16 -27.03 -11.09
C LYS A 2 14.56 -25.75 -10.52
N GLU A 3 15.39 -24.90 -9.93
CA GLU A 3 14.97 -23.61 -9.41
C GLU A 3 14.49 -22.76 -10.60
N GLN A 4 13.24 -22.27 -10.56
CA GLN A 4 12.73 -21.39 -11.62
C GLN A 4 13.55 -20.11 -11.63
N SER A 5 13.95 -19.66 -12.82
CA SER A 5 14.58 -18.37 -12.98
C SER A 5 13.62 -17.23 -12.61
N TYR A 6 14.16 -16.05 -12.30
CA TYR A 6 13.34 -14.89 -11.95
C TYR A 6 12.33 -14.54 -13.07
N LEU A 7 12.75 -14.60 -14.33
CA LEU A 7 11.90 -14.31 -15.47
C LEU A 7 10.77 -15.33 -15.64
N GLU A 8 11.05 -16.62 -15.47
CA GLU A 8 10.02 -17.66 -15.50
C GLU A 8 9.02 -17.49 -14.35
N ARG A 9 9.49 -17.05 -13.18
CA ARG A 9 8.62 -16.76 -12.05
C ARG A 9 7.69 -15.57 -12.35
N ILE A 10 8.18 -14.51 -12.97
CA ILE A 10 7.34 -13.39 -13.43
C ILE A 10 6.28 -13.89 -14.41
N ASP A 11 6.68 -14.57 -15.49
CA ASP A 11 5.76 -15.05 -16.53
C ASP A 11 4.70 -16.01 -15.97
N SER A 12 5.09 -16.91 -15.06
CA SER A 12 4.17 -17.80 -14.34
C SER A 12 3.12 -17.02 -13.53
N HIS A 13 3.53 -16.01 -12.76
CA HIS A 13 2.61 -15.20 -11.97
C HIS A 13 1.75 -14.26 -12.84
N GLN A 14 2.27 -13.76 -13.96
CA GLN A 14 1.48 -13.00 -14.93
C GLN A 14 0.36 -13.86 -15.53
N ARG A 15 0.65 -15.12 -15.91
CA ARG A 15 -0.37 -16.06 -16.41
C ARG A 15 -1.38 -16.45 -15.34
N LYS A 16 -0.92 -16.65 -14.10
CA LYS A 16 -1.78 -17.04 -12.99
C LYS A 16 -2.78 -15.95 -12.60
N THR A 17 -2.29 -14.71 -12.47
CA THR A 17 -3.08 -13.59 -11.93
C THR A 17 -3.75 -12.75 -13.02
N GLY A 18 -3.27 -12.85 -14.27
CA GLY A 18 -3.65 -11.94 -15.36
C GLY A 18 -3.08 -10.52 -15.21
N LEU A 19 -2.26 -10.27 -14.18
CA LEU A 19 -1.66 -8.96 -13.93
C LEU A 19 -0.30 -8.83 -14.60
N SER A 20 0.08 -7.61 -14.95
CA SER A 20 1.43 -7.33 -15.45
C SER A 20 2.48 -7.29 -14.35
N GLU A 21 2.07 -6.95 -13.12
CA GLU A 21 2.94 -6.85 -11.93
C GLU A 21 2.07 -6.83 -10.66
N ALA A 22 2.70 -6.84 -9.48
CA ALA A 22 2.08 -6.83 -8.15
C ALA A 22 1.35 -5.54 -7.74
N VAL A 23 1.13 -4.60 -8.66
CA VAL A 23 0.31 -3.42 -8.41
C VAL A 23 -0.48 -3.06 -9.66
N GLN A 24 -1.76 -2.75 -9.48
CA GLN A 24 -2.61 -2.11 -10.47
C GLN A 24 -2.80 -0.65 -10.08
N THR A 25 -2.70 0.26 -11.04
CA THR A 25 -2.81 1.70 -10.80
C THR A 25 -3.75 2.29 -11.81
N GLY A 26 -4.62 3.21 -11.39
CA GLY A 26 -5.58 3.83 -12.28
C GLY A 26 -6.29 5.01 -11.64
N ILE A 27 -7.26 5.52 -12.39
CA ILE A 27 -8.13 6.60 -11.95
C ILE A 27 -9.53 6.04 -11.85
N GLY A 28 -10.23 6.36 -10.77
CA GLY A 28 -11.60 5.95 -10.55
C GLY A 28 -12.45 7.08 -10.03
N ARG A 29 -13.69 6.75 -9.67
CA ARG A 29 -14.58 7.65 -8.95
C ARG A 29 -15.15 6.96 -7.71
N ILE A 30 -15.01 7.59 -6.55
CA ILE A 30 -15.74 7.18 -5.33
C ILE A 30 -16.87 8.17 -5.17
N ASN A 31 -18.14 7.74 -5.23
CA ASN A 31 -19.30 8.61 -5.06
C ASN A 31 -19.22 9.93 -5.86
N GLY A 32 -18.74 9.86 -7.10
CA GLY A 32 -18.57 11.01 -8.00
C GLY A 32 -17.21 11.71 -7.92
N PHE A 33 -16.42 11.50 -6.84
CA PHE A 33 -15.10 12.09 -6.63
C PHE A 33 -14.03 11.44 -7.49
N PRO A 34 -13.34 12.17 -8.39
CA PRO A 34 -12.20 11.61 -9.11
C PRO A 34 -11.06 11.30 -8.13
N VAL A 35 -10.54 10.09 -8.18
CA VAL A 35 -9.48 9.62 -7.26
C VAL A 35 -8.43 8.82 -8.03
N ALA A 36 -7.16 9.02 -7.70
CA ALA A 36 -6.06 8.19 -8.17
C ALA A 36 -5.90 7.02 -7.19
N MET A 37 -5.87 5.79 -7.69
CA MET A 37 -5.84 4.60 -6.83
C MET A 37 -4.80 3.59 -7.29
N GLY A 38 -4.09 3.01 -6.31
CA GLY A 38 -3.23 1.85 -6.49
C GLY A 38 -3.70 0.67 -5.63
N PHE A 39 -3.71 -0.52 -6.21
CA PHE A 39 -4.07 -1.77 -5.54
C PHE A 39 -2.93 -2.75 -5.70
N MET A 40 -2.28 -3.09 -4.59
CA MET A 40 -1.27 -4.14 -4.57
C MET A 40 -1.95 -5.51 -4.56
N ASP A 41 -1.32 -6.49 -5.20
CA ASP A 41 -1.83 -7.86 -5.27
C ASP A 41 -0.81 -8.84 -4.70
N PHE A 42 -1.16 -9.46 -3.57
CA PHE A 42 -0.28 -10.38 -2.87
C PHE A 42 -0.04 -11.68 -3.65
N GLU A 43 -0.96 -12.10 -4.53
CA GLU A 43 -0.77 -13.32 -5.32
C GLU A 43 0.38 -13.18 -6.33
N PHE A 44 0.71 -11.95 -6.73
CA PHE A 44 1.84 -11.68 -7.61
C PHE A 44 3.15 -11.64 -6.81
N ILE A 45 3.77 -12.80 -6.67
CA ILE A 45 5.07 -12.99 -5.99
C ILE A 45 5.03 -12.29 -4.59
N GLY A 46 3.98 -12.56 -3.80
CA GLY A 46 3.84 -12.02 -2.45
C GLY A 46 3.64 -10.50 -2.39
N GLY A 47 3.15 -9.87 -3.46
CA GLY A 47 2.95 -8.42 -3.52
C GLY A 47 4.25 -7.62 -3.40
N SER A 48 5.41 -8.25 -3.56
CA SER A 48 6.66 -7.58 -3.15
C SER A 48 7.03 -6.45 -4.09
N MET A 49 7.47 -5.32 -3.55
CA MET A 49 7.79 -4.13 -4.34
C MET A 49 9.13 -4.27 -5.08
N GLY A 50 9.08 -4.40 -6.40
CA GLY A 50 10.22 -4.25 -7.32
C GLY A 50 10.18 -2.94 -8.10
N SER A 51 11.07 -2.79 -9.08
CA SER A 51 11.23 -1.57 -9.89
C SER A 51 9.96 -1.18 -10.64
N VAL A 52 9.24 -2.17 -11.19
CA VAL A 52 7.98 -1.93 -11.92
C VAL A 52 6.88 -1.46 -10.97
N VAL A 53 6.76 -2.06 -9.79
CA VAL A 53 5.81 -1.62 -8.76
C VAL A 53 6.11 -0.17 -8.35
N GLY A 54 7.38 0.13 -8.07
CA GLY A 54 7.80 1.47 -7.70
C GLY A 54 7.58 2.52 -8.79
N GLU A 55 7.84 2.19 -10.05
CA GLU A 55 7.56 3.07 -11.19
C GLU A 55 6.06 3.30 -11.42
N LYS A 56 5.22 2.27 -11.31
CA LYS A 56 3.76 2.42 -11.46
C LYS A 56 3.18 3.32 -10.38
N ILE A 57 3.60 3.14 -9.13
CA ILE A 57 3.17 4.00 -8.01
C ILE A 57 3.69 5.42 -8.18
N ALA A 58 4.96 5.60 -8.58
CA ALA A 58 5.53 6.92 -8.85
C ALA A 58 4.72 7.68 -9.91
N ARG A 59 4.41 7.04 -11.05
CA ARG A 59 3.57 7.64 -12.11
C ARG A 59 2.17 7.99 -11.63
N LEU A 60 1.57 7.15 -10.78
CA LEU A 60 0.28 7.43 -10.18
C LEU A 60 0.33 8.69 -9.30
N ILE A 61 1.34 8.80 -8.43
CA ILE A 61 1.53 9.97 -7.56
C ILE A 61 1.78 11.22 -8.38
N GLU A 62 2.63 11.17 -9.40
CA GLU A 62 2.88 12.30 -10.29
C GLU A 62 1.64 12.71 -11.08
N TYR A 63 0.82 11.74 -11.50
CA TYR A 63 -0.45 12.02 -12.16
C TYR A 63 -1.43 12.69 -11.19
N ALA A 64 -1.60 12.14 -10.00
CA ALA A 64 -2.44 12.70 -8.94
C ALA A 64 -1.98 14.11 -8.56
N THR A 65 -0.67 14.32 -8.47
CA THR A 65 -0.03 15.62 -8.25
C THR A 65 -0.39 16.63 -9.34
N ARG A 66 -0.23 16.25 -10.61
CA ARG A 66 -0.51 17.14 -11.75
C ARG A 66 -1.98 17.53 -11.83
N ASN A 67 -2.88 16.59 -11.53
CA ASN A 67 -4.32 16.78 -11.64
C ASN A 67 -4.99 17.18 -10.32
N SER A 68 -4.21 17.44 -9.26
CA SER A 68 -4.71 17.79 -7.92
C SER A 68 -5.78 16.82 -7.39
N MET A 69 -5.53 15.52 -7.57
CA MET A 69 -6.46 14.45 -7.19
C MET A 69 -6.07 13.83 -5.84
N PRO A 70 -7.03 13.41 -5.01
CA PRO A 70 -6.74 12.59 -3.85
C PRO A 70 -6.16 11.24 -4.30
N LEU A 71 -5.32 10.66 -3.44
CA LEU A 71 -4.61 9.41 -3.68
C LEU A 71 -5.05 8.36 -2.66
N ILE A 72 -5.29 7.14 -3.14
CA ILE A 72 -5.48 5.97 -2.28
C ILE A 72 -4.49 4.88 -2.67
N MET A 73 -3.81 4.29 -1.70
CA MET A 73 -3.04 3.07 -1.89
C MET A 73 -3.60 1.94 -1.02
N VAL A 74 -4.00 0.84 -1.65
CA VAL A 74 -4.34 -0.41 -0.97
C VAL A 74 -3.10 -1.30 -0.97
N CYS A 75 -2.51 -1.48 0.20
CA CYS A 75 -1.26 -2.20 0.42
C CYS A 75 -1.52 -3.66 0.78
N ALA A 76 -0.81 -4.54 0.08
CA ALA A 76 -0.76 -5.99 0.31
C ALA A 76 0.61 -6.46 -0.17
N SER A 77 1.55 -6.69 0.75
CA SER A 77 2.95 -6.98 0.40
C SER A 77 3.68 -7.73 1.50
N GLY A 78 4.54 -8.66 1.08
CA GLY A 78 5.56 -9.30 1.92
C GLY A 78 6.87 -8.51 2.04
N GLY A 79 6.98 -7.31 1.43
CA GLY A 79 8.15 -6.45 1.50
C GLY A 79 8.79 -6.14 0.14
N ALA A 80 10.11 -5.99 0.11
CA ALA A 80 10.87 -5.65 -1.11
C ALA A 80 11.12 -6.89 -2.00
N ARG A 81 11.15 -6.71 -3.32
CA ARG A 81 11.47 -7.78 -4.29
C ARG A 81 12.96 -8.10 -4.23
N MET A 82 13.34 -9.10 -3.45
CA MET A 82 14.75 -9.46 -3.21
C MET A 82 15.52 -9.78 -4.51
N GLN A 83 14.84 -10.30 -5.54
CA GLN A 83 15.45 -10.63 -6.83
C GLN A 83 16.03 -9.41 -7.56
N GLU A 84 15.56 -8.20 -7.25
CA GLU A 84 16.07 -6.95 -7.81
C GLU A 84 16.99 -6.19 -6.83
N GLY A 85 17.22 -6.75 -5.64
CA GLY A 85 18.18 -6.24 -4.65
C GLY A 85 17.97 -4.76 -4.30
N THR A 86 19.05 -3.97 -4.44
CA THR A 86 19.06 -2.54 -4.11
C THR A 86 18.04 -1.74 -4.90
N LEU A 87 17.68 -2.16 -6.12
CA LEU A 87 16.68 -1.44 -6.92
C LEU A 87 15.31 -1.45 -6.22
N SER A 88 14.92 -2.57 -5.61
CA SER A 88 13.70 -2.67 -4.80
C SER A 88 13.74 -1.78 -3.57
N LEU A 89 14.89 -1.72 -2.88
CA LEU A 89 15.08 -0.85 -1.72
C LEU A 89 14.92 0.63 -2.11
N MET A 90 15.51 1.03 -3.23
CA MET A 90 15.43 2.43 -3.70
C MET A 90 14.02 2.86 -4.10
N GLN A 91 13.10 1.93 -4.38
CA GLN A 91 11.71 2.28 -4.62
C GLN A 91 11.05 2.91 -3.38
N MET A 92 11.46 2.53 -2.17
CA MET A 92 10.99 3.17 -0.93
C MET A 92 11.32 4.67 -0.96
N ALA A 93 12.59 5.02 -1.18
CA ALA A 93 13.04 6.40 -1.22
C ALA A 93 12.36 7.21 -2.34
N LYS A 94 12.22 6.59 -3.52
CA LYS A 94 11.56 7.20 -4.68
C LYS A 94 10.11 7.58 -4.37
N ILE A 95 9.32 6.64 -3.87
CA ILE A 95 7.90 6.87 -3.57
C ILE A 95 7.75 7.88 -2.43
N SER A 96 8.52 7.73 -1.35
CA SER A 96 8.47 8.65 -0.21
C SER A 96 8.81 10.10 -0.60
N SER A 97 9.77 10.31 -1.50
CA SER A 97 10.13 11.64 -2.02
C SER A 97 8.98 12.28 -2.81
N LEU A 98 8.30 11.49 -3.63
CA LEU A 98 7.13 11.96 -4.40
C LEU A 98 5.94 12.26 -3.48
N LEU A 99 5.67 11.41 -2.49
CA LEU A 99 4.64 11.65 -1.48
C LEU A 99 4.91 12.92 -0.65
N ASN A 100 6.16 13.15 -0.27
CA ASN A 100 6.54 14.39 0.42
C ASN A 100 6.19 15.64 -0.39
N THR A 101 6.47 15.62 -1.70
CA THR A 101 6.06 16.72 -2.60
C THR A 101 4.55 16.81 -2.74
N TYR A 102 3.85 15.68 -2.88
CA TYR A 102 2.40 15.59 -3.00
C TYR A 102 1.68 16.19 -1.77
N GLN A 103 2.08 15.80 -0.56
CA GLN A 103 1.47 16.26 0.69
C GLN A 103 1.94 17.66 1.07
N LEU A 104 3.24 17.92 1.17
CA LEU A 104 3.74 19.17 1.76
C LEU A 104 3.69 20.36 0.79
N LYS A 105 4.04 20.14 -0.48
CA LYS A 105 4.10 21.23 -1.47
C LYS A 105 2.76 21.47 -2.14
N ARG A 106 1.99 20.42 -2.37
CA ARG A 106 0.71 20.50 -3.09
C ARG A 106 -0.50 20.39 -2.19
N LYS A 107 -0.32 20.03 -0.91
CA LYS A 107 -1.39 19.95 0.10
C LYS A 107 -2.54 19.04 -0.35
N LEU A 108 -2.17 17.92 -0.99
CA LEU A 108 -3.12 16.92 -1.48
C LEU A 108 -3.24 15.76 -0.49
N PHE A 109 -4.42 15.14 -0.47
CA PHE A 109 -4.81 14.16 0.53
C PHE A 109 -4.51 12.73 0.09
N TYR A 110 -3.73 12.00 0.90
CA TYR A 110 -3.33 10.62 0.68
C TYR A 110 -3.87 9.71 1.79
N VAL A 111 -4.62 8.68 1.38
CA VAL A 111 -5.07 7.60 2.28
C VAL A 111 -4.31 6.32 1.98
N SER A 112 -3.69 5.76 3.01
CA SER A 112 -3.11 4.41 2.96
C SER A 112 -4.09 3.41 3.57
N ILE A 113 -4.35 2.30 2.88
CA ILE A 113 -5.22 1.22 3.34
C ILE A 113 -4.38 -0.05 3.43
N LEU A 114 -4.19 -0.56 4.63
CA LEU A 114 -3.37 -1.72 4.93
C LEU A 114 -4.26 -2.97 4.98
N THR A 115 -3.95 -3.91 4.10
CA THR A 115 -4.60 -5.22 4.08
C THR A 115 -3.61 -6.31 4.48
N THR A 116 -4.10 -7.52 4.69
CA THR A 116 -3.25 -8.63 5.11
C THR A 116 -2.55 -9.29 3.92
N PRO A 117 -1.24 -9.55 4.00
CA PRO A 117 -0.25 -8.94 4.90
C PRO A 117 0.28 -7.61 4.33
N THR A 118 0.71 -6.67 5.19
CA THR A 118 1.50 -5.51 4.79
C THR A 118 2.78 -5.44 5.61
N THR A 119 3.89 -5.90 5.03
CA THR A 119 5.16 -6.03 5.74
C THR A 119 6.38 -5.38 5.06
N GLY A 120 7.46 -5.25 5.84
CA GLY A 120 8.78 -4.88 5.34
C GLY A 120 8.84 -3.48 4.75
N GLY A 121 9.42 -3.39 3.54
CA GLY A 121 9.67 -2.12 2.87
C GLY A 121 8.41 -1.31 2.57
N VAL A 122 7.25 -1.94 2.38
CA VAL A 122 5.99 -1.21 2.14
C VAL A 122 5.51 -0.53 3.41
N THR A 123 5.51 -1.24 4.54
CA THR A 123 5.18 -0.68 5.85
C THR A 123 6.19 0.39 6.27
N ALA A 124 7.48 0.21 5.97
CA ALA A 124 8.51 1.21 6.23
C ALA A 124 8.59 2.36 5.20
N SER A 125 7.62 2.47 4.29
CA SER A 125 7.54 3.55 3.31
C SER A 125 6.09 3.99 3.09
N PHE A 126 5.59 3.97 1.86
CA PHE A 126 4.31 4.57 1.50
C PHE A 126 3.10 3.99 2.24
N GLY A 127 3.19 2.76 2.77
CA GLY A 127 2.13 2.19 3.61
C GLY A 127 1.87 2.99 4.90
N MET A 128 2.90 3.62 5.48
CA MET A 128 2.80 4.39 6.74
C MET A 128 2.95 5.90 6.53
N LEU A 129 2.87 6.40 5.30
CA LEU A 129 3.02 7.83 4.98
C LEU A 129 1.69 8.49 4.58
N GLY A 130 0.57 7.82 4.83
CA GLY A 130 -0.77 8.38 4.63
C GLY A 130 -1.01 9.60 5.52
N ASP A 131 -1.79 10.56 5.04
CA ASP A 131 -2.40 11.56 5.92
C ASP A 131 -3.41 10.88 6.86
N ILE A 132 -4.06 9.82 6.37
CA ILE A 132 -4.86 8.86 7.14
C ILE A 132 -4.43 7.45 6.77
N ILE A 133 -4.19 6.62 7.78
CA ILE A 133 -3.79 5.23 7.69
C ILE A 133 -4.94 4.36 8.22
N ILE A 134 -5.57 3.62 7.31
CA ILE A 134 -6.67 2.70 7.60
C ILE A 134 -6.14 1.27 7.54
N ALA A 135 -6.56 0.40 8.45
CA ALA A 135 -6.36 -1.03 8.33
C ALA A 135 -7.68 -1.80 8.21
N GLU A 136 -7.66 -2.95 7.55
CA GLU A 136 -8.74 -3.93 7.69
C GLU A 136 -8.62 -4.68 9.04
N PRO A 137 -9.74 -5.16 9.62
CA PRO A 137 -9.71 -5.93 10.86
C PRO A 137 -8.81 -7.16 10.76
N ASN A 138 -8.03 -7.45 11.80
CA ASN A 138 -7.08 -8.55 11.88
C ASN A 138 -6.00 -8.53 10.77
N ALA A 139 -5.76 -7.38 10.11
CA ALA A 139 -4.71 -7.30 9.10
C ALA A 139 -3.33 -7.45 9.73
N HIS A 140 -2.47 -8.26 9.11
CA HIS A 140 -1.11 -8.48 9.57
C HIS A 140 -0.19 -7.36 9.07
N ILE A 141 0.23 -6.49 9.98
CA ILE A 141 1.01 -5.28 9.69
C ILE A 141 2.30 -5.33 10.52
N ALA A 142 3.44 -5.42 9.86
CA ALA A 142 4.71 -5.58 10.56
C ALA A 142 5.92 -5.13 9.74
N PHE A 143 6.91 -4.49 10.36
CA PHE A 143 8.18 -4.26 9.67
C PHE A 143 8.94 -5.57 9.40
N ALA A 144 9.14 -6.38 10.44
CA ALA A 144 9.79 -7.69 10.33
C ALA A 144 8.77 -8.80 10.56
N GLY A 145 8.81 -9.86 9.74
CA GLY A 145 7.97 -11.04 9.93
C GLY A 145 8.31 -11.77 11.25
N PRO A 146 7.37 -12.53 11.81
CA PRO A 146 7.52 -13.14 13.13
C PRO A 146 8.73 -14.07 13.17
N ARG A 147 8.94 -14.88 12.13
CA ARG A 147 10.10 -15.77 11.98
C ARG A 147 11.44 -15.05 12.16
N ILE A 148 11.58 -13.81 11.65
CA ILE A 148 12.84 -13.05 11.76
C ILE A 148 13.04 -12.60 13.21
N ILE A 149 11.97 -12.13 13.86
CA ILE A 149 12.00 -11.69 15.26
C ILE A 149 12.39 -12.86 16.18
N GLU A 150 11.76 -14.02 15.99
CA GLU A 150 12.00 -15.20 16.81
C GLU A 150 13.43 -15.72 16.67
N GLN A 151 13.97 -15.72 15.44
CA GLN A 151 15.36 -16.14 15.19
C GLN A 151 16.39 -15.17 15.79
N LEU A 152 16.13 -13.87 15.77
CA LEU A 152 17.07 -12.86 16.26
C LEU A 152 17.05 -12.72 17.78
N LEU A 153 15.85 -12.79 18.38
CA LEU A 153 15.65 -12.53 19.81
C LEU A 153 15.52 -13.81 20.64
N ASN A 154 15.39 -14.97 20.01
CA ASN A 154 15.19 -16.27 20.67
C ASN A 154 13.98 -16.26 21.64
N VAL A 155 12.91 -15.57 21.23
CA VAL A 155 11.62 -15.49 21.94
C VAL A 155 10.51 -15.84 20.95
N THR A 156 9.36 -16.29 21.45
CA THR A 156 8.17 -16.46 20.61
C THR A 156 7.47 -15.12 20.42
N VAL A 157 6.97 -14.86 19.21
CA VAL A 157 6.13 -13.68 18.97
C VAL A 157 4.73 -13.97 19.51
N PRO A 158 4.21 -13.17 20.46
CA PRO A 158 2.85 -13.35 20.97
C PRO A 158 1.81 -13.28 19.84
N GLU A 159 0.77 -14.10 19.95
CA GLU A 159 -0.40 -14.03 19.09
C GLU A 159 -1.02 -12.63 19.17
N GLY A 160 -1.50 -12.10 18.04
CA GLY A 160 -2.04 -10.74 17.97
C GLY A 160 -1.00 -9.61 17.95
N LEU A 161 0.30 -9.85 18.21
CA LEU A 161 1.30 -8.76 18.28
C LEU A 161 1.39 -7.96 16.97
N GLN A 162 1.17 -8.61 15.83
CA GLN A 162 1.32 -8.01 14.50
C GLN A 162 -0.03 -7.79 13.82
N GLU A 163 -1.14 -7.89 14.55
CA GLU A 163 -2.47 -7.57 14.05
C GLU A 163 -2.72 -6.06 14.10
N ALA A 164 -3.67 -5.61 13.28
CA ALA A 164 -4.04 -4.21 13.15
C ALA A 164 -4.45 -3.61 14.49
N GLU A 165 -5.16 -4.37 15.32
CA GLU A 165 -5.68 -4.00 16.63
C GLU A 165 -4.55 -3.56 17.57
N ASN A 166 -3.47 -4.33 17.67
CA ASN A 166 -2.30 -3.95 18.48
C ASN A 166 -1.58 -2.71 17.91
N SER A 167 -1.56 -2.55 16.58
CA SER A 167 -0.94 -1.37 15.94
C SER A 167 -1.78 -0.11 16.18
N PHE A 168 -3.11 -0.24 16.18
CA PHE A 168 -4.05 0.83 16.49
C PHE A 168 -3.96 1.26 17.95
N GLU A 169 -3.90 0.32 18.91
CA GLU A 169 -3.70 0.63 20.33
C GLU A 169 -2.40 1.42 20.61
N LYS A 170 -1.37 1.21 19.77
CA LYS A 170 -0.09 1.93 19.84
C LYS A 170 -0.08 3.27 19.09
N GLY A 171 -1.20 3.66 18.48
CA GLY A 171 -1.34 4.91 17.75
C GLY A 171 -0.64 4.94 16.39
N LEU A 172 -0.38 3.77 15.77
CA LEU A 172 0.21 3.69 14.43
C LEU A 172 -0.82 3.79 13.30
N LEU A 173 -2.10 3.58 13.62
CA LEU A 173 -3.20 3.55 12.67
C LEU A 173 -4.28 4.53 13.13
N ASP A 174 -4.92 5.20 12.18
CA ASP A 174 -6.01 6.14 12.48
C ASP A 174 -7.37 5.43 12.61
N LEU A 175 -7.59 4.38 11.80
CA LEU A 175 -8.86 3.68 11.73
C LEU A 175 -8.69 2.18 11.45
N ILE A 176 -9.54 1.36 12.05
CA ILE A 176 -9.78 -0.03 11.64
C ILE A 176 -11.18 -0.11 11.03
N VAL A 177 -11.26 -0.44 9.74
CA VAL A 177 -12.52 -0.37 8.98
C VAL A 177 -12.75 -1.67 8.22
N PRO A 178 -13.87 -2.39 8.46
CA PRO A 178 -14.24 -3.53 7.64
C PRO A 178 -14.47 -3.14 6.18
N ARG A 179 -14.28 -4.09 5.25
CA ARG A 179 -14.34 -3.81 3.80
C ARG A 179 -15.69 -3.22 3.34
N ASN A 180 -16.80 -3.67 3.92
CA ASN A 180 -18.14 -3.24 3.52
C ASN A 180 -18.38 -1.72 3.71
N PRO A 181 -18.14 -1.12 4.90
CA PRO A 181 -18.31 0.32 5.10
C PRO A 181 -17.18 1.18 4.51
N LEU A 182 -16.05 0.60 4.09
CA LEU A 182 -14.86 1.33 3.67
C LEU A 182 -15.12 2.42 2.61
N LYS A 183 -15.98 2.14 1.62
CA LYS A 183 -16.35 3.13 0.59
C LYS A 183 -17.06 4.35 1.19
N GLY A 184 -17.92 4.15 2.19
CA GLY A 184 -18.61 5.22 2.90
C GLY A 184 -17.63 6.07 3.70
N VAL A 185 -16.77 5.43 4.49
CA VAL A 185 -15.72 6.09 5.28
C VAL A 185 -14.79 6.93 4.40
N LEU A 186 -14.33 6.38 3.27
CA LEU A 186 -13.50 7.13 2.31
C LEU A 186 -14.22 8.36 1.76
N SER A 187 -15.53 8.27 1.55
CA SER A 187 -16.32 9.40 1.05
C SER A 187 -16.45 10.51 2.10
N GLU A 188 -16.66 10.15 3.36
CA GLU A 188 -16.70 11.11 4.47
C GLU A 188 -15.36 11.78 4.69
N LEU A 189 -14.26 11.02 4.66
CA LEU A 189 -12.89 11.56 4.75
C LEU A 189 -12.61 12.56 3.62
N PHE A 190 -13.01 12.23 2.39
CA PHE A 190 -12.84 13.14 1.25
C PHE A 190 -13.66 14.43 1.41
N GLN A 191 -14.91 14.34 1.87
CA GLN A 191 -15.73 15.53 2.15
C GLN A 191 -15.10 16.41 3.24
N LEU A 192 -14.59 15.80 4.32
CA LEU A 192 -13.93 16.52 5.42
C LEU A 192 -12.67 17.26 4.94
N HIS A 193 -11.95 16.69 3.96
CA HIS A 193 -10.76 17.30 3.36
C HIS A 193 -11.07 18.20 2.15
N GLY A 194 -12.31 18.66 2.01
CA GLY A 194 -12.69 19.68 1.03
C GLY A 194 -12.99 19.15 -0.38
N PHE A 195 -13.03 17.83 -0.57
CA PHE A 195 -13.49 17.23 -1.82
C PHE A 195 -15.00 17.10 -1.76
N PHE A 196 -15.72 18.02 -2.42
CA PHE A 196 -17.19 18.02 -2.48
C PHE A 196 -17.71 17.58 -3.84
N SER A 197 -18.69 16.66 -3.80
CA SER A 197 -19.43 16.22 -4.97
C SER A 197 -20.46 17.30 -5.21
N TRP A 198 -20.10 18.30 -6.02
CA TRP A 198 -21.11 19.21 -6.56
C TRP A 198 -21.96 18.43 -7.57
N SER A 199 -22.97 17.74 -7.06
CA SER A 199 -24.09 17.26 -7.86
C SER A 199 -25.28 18.16 -7.56
N PHE A 200 -25.24 19.38 -8.13
CA PHE A 200 -26.44 20.14 -8.44
C PHE A 200 -26.72 19.92 -9.92
N ARG A 201 -27.54 18.90 -10.22
CA ARG A 201 -28.40 18.86 -11.39
C ARG A 201 -29.60 17.98 -11.08
#